data_AF-A0A437A7C3-F1
#
_entry.id   AF-A0A437A7C3-F1
#
_cell.length_a   1.000
_cell.length_b   1.000
_cell.length_c   1.000
_cell.angle_alpha   90.00
_cell.angle_beta   90.00
_cell.angle_gamma   90.00
#
_symmetry.space_group_name_H-M   'P 1'
#
loop_
_entity.id
_entity.type
_entity.pdbx_description
1 polymer ?
#
loop_
_entity_poly.entity_id
_entity_poly.type
_entity_poly.pdbx_seq_one_letter_code
_entity_poly.pdbx_strand_id
1 'polypeptide(L)'
;MTSFTSIPILDLSLARSEDTKPGFLNDLRHALIEVGFLYIKNTGISSELIDRVKKLGVEFFNLPEDEKLRLEMKNSPHFLGYSRLGNEITRFAVDWREQIDIGTELPLQSQRTQYIDISLIAEAIGLPSDAFDRYFEGVKGDRQQHKLKIVKYPDLGEIKEGTGQGVGPHKDSMLSSYLLQVTPHKGLQVQNSDGLWIDCPPIDGTFVVAIGQGMEAITQGVCTSTTHRVLSPPPGSGARFSIPFFQGVSYDASFEDMNVPETVLALKRQIVGGSKDSIEFTFKKDRFKHLGEATLLNRIKSHPDVGEKYYPDLLRGIREREKRDVEELERQRLAREELEGGKGVEIGKYPAYEIKFKILLLQDSSIYCSISKMGRLQEYQVIGRKLPSEIDETPRLYRMRIFAPNDVVAKSRFWYFLKKLRKVKKSAGEIVSLNVIHEKRPLKVKNFGIWVRYDSRSGTHNMYKEYRELSRTDAVHSLYQDLAARHRARFRSIHILKVAEIEKSADVKRPYIKQLLTPNLKFPLPHRAPVGVGKKIFLAKRPSTFS
;
A
#
# COMPACT_ATOMS: atom_id res chain seq x y z
N MET A 1 6.47 13.79 22.15
CA MET A 1 5.68 14.77 21.37
C MET A 1 4.58 14.01 20.66
N THR A 2 3.38 14.59 20.58
CA THR A 2 2.19 13.96 19.99
C THR A 2 2.13 14.24 18.50
N SER A 3 1.88 13.22 17.68
CA SER A 3 1.69 13.37 16.23
C SER A 3 0.43 14.17 15.90
N PHE A 4 0.36 14.76 14.70
CA PHE A 4 -0.83 15.50 14.27
C PHE A 4 -2.06 14.58 14.20
N THR A 5 -3.21 15.15 14.58
CA THR A 5 -4.52 14.45 14.62
C THR A 5 -5.55 15.06 13.68
N SER A 6 -5.24 16.20 13.06
CA SER A 6 -6.08 16.90 12.10
C SER A 6 -5.23 17.60 11.04
N ILE A 7 -5.82 17.92 9.89
CA ILE A 7 -5.16 18.60 8.79
C ILE A 7 -5.43 20.11 8.92
N PRO A 8 -4.40 20.98 8.98
CA PRO A 8 -4.56 22.42 9.11
C PRO A 8 -5.38 23.04 7.97
N ILE A 9 -6.14 24.09 8.27
CA ILE A 9 -6.89 24.89 7.28
C ILE A 9 -6.36 26.32 7.32
N LEU A 10 -5.78 26.77 6.21
CA LEU A 10 -5.18 28.09 6.09
C LEU A 10 -6.01 29.01 5.19
N ASP A 11 -6.16 30.26 5.61
CA ASP A 11 -6.84 31.30 4.85
C ASP A 11 -5.82 32.12 4.06
N LEU A 12 -5.79 31.96 2.73
CA LEU A 12 -4.80 32.63 1.89
C LEU A 12 -4.98 34.16 1.87
N SER A 13 -6.17 34.67 2.22
CA SER A 13 -6.38 36.12 2.30
C SER A 13 -5.52 36.78 3.39
N LEU A 14 -5.14 36.03 4.44
CA LEU A 14 -4.27 36.52 5.51
C LEU A 14 -2.82 36.74 5.06
N ALA A 15 -2.41 36.12 3.94
CA ALA A 15 -1.08 36.35 3.37
C ALA A 15 -0.98 37.68 2.62
N ARG A 16 -2.10 38.36 2.36
CA ARG A 16 -2.18 39.58 1.52
C ARG A 16 -1.98 40.89 2.28
N SER A 17 -2.07 40.87 3.62
CA SER A 17 -1.84 42.04 4.47
C SER A 17 -0.56 41.86 5.29
N GLU A 18 0.24 42.91 5.41
CA GLU A 18 1.48 42.92 6.20
C GLU A 18 1.24 42.58 7.67
N ASP A 19 0.08 42.98 8.23
CA ASP A 19 -0.27 42.74 9.63
C ASP A 19 -0.57 41.26 9.90
N THR A 20 -1.20 40.56 8.95
CA THR A 20 -1.66 39.18 9.13
C THR A 20 -0.70 38.14 8.56
N LYS A 21 0.16 38.54 7.61
CA LYS A 21 1.11 37.64 6.93
C LYS A 21 2.05 36.92 7.90
N PRO A 22 2.62 37.54 8.95
CA PRO A 22 3.50 36.84 9.89
C PRO A 22 2.81 35.66 10.61
N GLY A 23 1.55 35.84 11.02
CA GLY A 23 0.75 34.77 11.62
C GLY A 23 0.49 33.63 10.62
N PHE A 24 0.08 33.98 9.40
CA PHE A 24 -0.12 33.01 8.32
C PHE A 24 1.17 32.20 8.02
N LEU A 25 2.32 32.86 7.93
CA LEU A 25 3.61 32.20 7.67
C LEU A 25 3.99 31.24 8.80
N ASN A 26 3.63 31.54 10.04
CA ASN A 26 3.86 30.64 11.17
C ASN A 26 2.98 29.38 11.08
N ASP A 27 1.70 29.54 10.76
CA ASP A 27 0.78 28.42 10.57
C ASP A 27 1.19 27.55 9.36
N LEU A 28 1.64 28.20 8.28
CA LEU A 28 2.17 27.52 7.10
C LEU A 28 3.44 26.75 7.42
N ARG A 29 4.37 27.33 8.19
CA ARG A 29 5.58 26.64 8.65
C ARG A 29 5.25 25.38 9.45
N HIS A 30 4.30 25.45 10.37
CA HIS A 30 3.83 24.28 11.12
C HIS A 30 3.26 23.21 10.18
N ALA A 31 2.39 23.60 9.24
CA ALA A 31 1.83 22.67 8.26
C ALA A 31 2.91 22.00 7.38
N LEU A 32 3.93 22.75 6.94
CA LEU A 32 5.03 22.25 6.12
C LEU A 32 5.94 21.29 6.88
N ILE A 33 6.28 21.61 8.13
CA ILE A 33 7.28 20.87 8.92
C ILE A 33 6.70 19.63 9.59
N GLU A 34 5.47 19.71 10.11
CA GLU A 34 4.86 18.66 10.94
C GLU A 34 3.88 17.78 10.15
N VAL A 35 3.10 18.38 9.24
CA VAL A 35 1.95 17.69 8.62
C VAL A 35 2.21 17.27 7.18
N GLY A 36 2.82 18.12 6.36
CA GLY A 36 3.02 17.88 4.92
C GLY A 36 1.74 17.91 4.08
N PHE A 37 0.61 18.25 4.70
CA PHE A 37 -0.72 18.38 4.12
C PHE A 37 -1.46 19.56 4.76
N LEU A 38 -2.24 20.29 3.97
CA LEU A 38 -3.08 21.38 4.46
C LEU A 38 -4.30 21.60 3.55
N TYR A 39 -5.33 22.27 4.07
CA TYR A 39 -6.33 22.92 3.24
C TYR A 39 -5.98 24.39 3.07
N ILE A 40 -6.28 24.93 1.89
CA ILE A 40 -6.31 26.37 1.65
C ILE A 40 -7.70 26.82 1.24
N LYS A 41 -8.13 27.98 1.74
CA LYS A 41 -9.35 28.67 1.31
C LYS A 41 -9.03 30.08 0.83
N ASN A 42 -10.01 30.74 0.21
CA ASN A 42 -9.89 32.11 -0.30
C ASN A 42 -8.74 32.29 -1.31
N THR A 43 -8.59 31.31 -2.21
CA THR A 43 -7.49 31.29 -3.19
C THR A 43 -7.58 32.38 -4.25
N GLY A 44 -8.76 33.00 -4.42
CA GLY A 44 -9.03 33.97 -5.49
C GLY A 44 -9.44 33.33 -6.82
N ILE A 45 -9.53 31.99 -6.87
CA ILE A 45 -10.07 31.27 -8.03
C ILE A 45 -11.59 31.46 -8.05
N SER A 46 -12.12 31.88 -9.20
CA SER A 46 -13.57 32.10 -9.41
C SER A 46 -14.38 30.82 -9.12
N SER A 47 -15.49 30.98 -8.40
CA SER A 47 -16.48 29.93 -8.16
C SER A 47 -17.02 29.35 -9.46
N GLU A 48 -17.27 30.21 -10.44
CA GLU A 48 -17.80 29.85 -11.75
C GLU A 48 -16.82 28.92 -12.50
N LEU A 49 -15.51 29.20 -12.39
CA LEU A 49 -14.48 28.33 -12.97
C LEU A 49 -14.44 26.97 -12.25
N ILE A 50 -14.48 26.97 -10.92
CA ILE A 50 -14.48 25.73 -10.12
C ILE A 50 -15.69 24.87 -10.49
N ASP A 51 -16.88 25.45 -10.54
CA ASP A 51 -18.12 24.74 -10.85
C ASP A 51 -18.14 24.22 -12.28
N ARG A 52 -17.63 25.00 -13.24
CA ARG A 52 -17.46 24.56 -14.62
C ARG A 52 -16.51 23.37 -14.72
N VAL A 53 -15.37 23.40 -14.03
CA VAL A 53 -14.39 22.30 -14.02
C VAL A 53 -14.97 21.05 -13.36
N LYS A 54 -15.70 21.19 -12.24
CA LYS A 54 -16.43 20.08 -11.59
C LYS A 54 -17.43 19.44 -12.56
N LYS A 55 -18.27 20.26 -13.21
CA LYS A 55 -19.29 19.81 -14.17
C LYS A 55 -18.67 19.05 -15.34
N LEU A 56 -17.71 19.66 -16.02
CA LEU A 56 -17.02 19.04 -17.17
C LEU A 56 -16.31 17.75 -16.78
N GLY A 57 -15.70 17.72 -15.58
CA GLY A 57 -15.05 16.52 -15.06
C GLY A 57 -16.00 15.35 -14.88
N VAL A 58 -17.21 15.59 -14.37
CA VAL A 58 -18.24 14.54 -14.24
C VAL A 58 -18.81 14.14 -15.61
N GLU A 59 -19.12 15.11 -16.46
CA GLU A 59 -19.66 14.87 -17.82
C GLU A 59 -18.71 14.01 -18.66
N PHE A 60 -17.40 14.24 -18.56
CA PHE A 60 -16.40 13.44 -19.26
C PHE A 60 -16.53 11.93 -18.96
N PHE A 61 -16.72 11.55 -17.69
CA PHE A 61 -16.80 10.14 -17.32
C PHE A 61 -18.14 9.49 -17.68
N ASN A 62 -19.16 10.29 -17.98
CA ASN A 62 -20.46 9.84 -18.49
C ASN A 62 -20.48 9.66 -20.01
N LEU A 63 -19.40 10.04 -20.72
CA LEU A 63 -19.27 9.77 -22.15
C LEU A 63 -19.24 8.25 -22.43
N PRO A 64 -19.72 7.83 -23.62
CA PRO A 64 -19.57 6.46 -24.10
C PRO A 64 -18.11 5.96 -23.99
N GLU A 65 -17.95 4.68 -23.68
CA GLU A 65 -16.62 4.10 -23.45
C GLU A 65 -15.72 4.24 -24.69
N ASP A 66 -16.26 4.03 -25.89
CA ASP A 66 -15.54 4.18 -27.15
C ASP A 66 -14.98 5.59 -27.34
N GLU A 67 -15.75 6.64 -27.02
CA GLU A 67 -15.28 8.03 -27.08
C GLU A 67 -14.17 8.30 -26.06
N LYS A 68 -14.27 7.79 -24.83
CA LYS A 68 -13.17 7.87 -23.85
C LYS A 68 -11.92 7.13 -24.33
N LEU A 69 -12.08 5.96 -24.96
CA LEU A 69 -10.99 5.14 -25.47
C LEU A 69 -10.26 5.75 -26.68
N ARG A 70 -10.89 6.67 -27.43
CA ARG A 70 -10.19 7.45 -28.47
C ARG A 70 -9.06 8.29 -27.89
N LEU A 71 -9.22 8.73 -26.64
CA LEU A 71 -8.25 9.52 -25.89
C LEU A 71 -7.33 8.66 -25.02
N GLU A 72 -7.28 7.34 -25.23
CA GLU A 72 -6.56 6.43 -24.33
C GLU A 72 -5.06 6.76 -24.23
N MET A 73 -4.55 6.83 -23.00
CA MET A 73 -3.18 7.24 -22.68
C MET A 73 -2.11 6.40 -23.38
N LYS A 74 -2.39 5.12 -23.65
CA LYS A 74 -1.51 4.23 -24.43
C LYS A 74 -1.21 4.75 -25.84
N ASN A 75 -1.96 5.73 -26.34
CA ASN A 75 -1.75 6.34 -27.64
C ASN A 75 -0.92 7.64 -27.56
N SER A 76 -0.52 8.07 -26.37
CA SER A 76 0.29 9.26 -26.13
C SER A 76 1.67 8.88 -25.58
N PRO A 77 2.78 9.28 -26.24
CA PRO A 77 4.12 9.11 -25.67
C PRO A 77 4.35 10.00 -24.44
N HIS A 78 3.47 10.99 -24.20
CA HIS A 78 3.60 11.95 -23.10
C HIS A 78 2.81 11.59 -21.84
N PHE A 79 2.25 10.37 -21.75
CA PHE A 79 1.44 9.93 -20.59
C PHE A 79 0.27 10.90 -20.30
N LEU A 80 -0.35 11.40 -21.37
CA LEU A 80 -1.56 12.21 -21.37
C LEU A 80 -2.70 11.42 -22.00
N GLY A 81 -3.92 11.65 -21.55
CA GLY A 81 -5.13 10.97 -22.02
C GLY A 81 -5.81 10.13 -20.95
N TYR A 82 -6.81 9.37 -21.39
CA TYR A 82 -7.68 8.55 -20.56
C TYR A 82 -7.02 7.23 -20.15
N SER A 83 -7.10 6.89 -18.87
CA SER A 83 -6.72 5.58 -18.32
C SER A 83 -7.96 4.85 -17.82
N ARG A 84 -8.11 3.59 -18.25
CA ARG A 84 -9.21 2.71 -17.86
C ARG A 84 -9.18 2.39 -16.37
N LEU A 85 -10.34 1.97 -15.86
CA LEU A 85 -10.47 1.47 -14.50
C LEU A 85 -9.46 0.34 -14.21
N GLY A 86 -8.64 0.53 -13.17
CA GLY A 86 -7.68 -0.50 -12.74
C GLY A 86 -6.41 -0.61 -13.61
N ASN A 87 -6.17 0.33 -14.52
CA ASN A 87 -5.01 0.27 -15.41
C ASN A 87 -3.70 0.76 -14.75
N GLU A 88 -3.78 1.62 -13.73
CA GLU A 88 -2.59 2.18 -13.06
C GLU A 88 -2.17 1.32 -11.86
N ILE A 89 -0.85 1.19 -11.66
CA ILE A 89 -0.27 0.41 -10.57
C ILE A 89 0.56 1.33 -9.66
N THR A 90 0.21 1.36 -8.38
CA THR A 90 0.95 2.08 -7.33
C THR A 90 1.51 1.08 -6.32
N ARG A 91 2.83 1.12 -6.08
CA ARG A 91 3.53 0.18 -5.17
C ARG A 91 3.13 -1.30 -5.36
N PHE A 92 3.05 -1.75 -6.61
CA PHE A 92 2.66 -3.13 -6.99
C PHE A 92 1.20 -3.52 -6.70
N ALA A 93 0.35 -2.55 -6.37
CA ALA A 93 -1.09 -2.73 -6.21
C ALA A 93 -1.85 -1.97 -7.30
N VAL A 94 -2.98 -2.53 -7.74
CA VAL A 94 -3.87 -1.90 -8.72
C VAL A 94 -4.61 -0.73 -8.04
N ASP A 95 -4.67 0.41 -8.72
CA ASP A 95 -5.47 1.56 -8.32
C ASP A 95 -6.87 1.45 -8.95
N TRP A 96 -7.92 1.28 -8.13
CA TRP A 96 -9.31 1.18 -8.60
C TRP A 96 -9.90 2.58 -8.87
N ARG A 97 -9.41 3.19 -9.95
CA ARG A 97 -9.89 4.48 -10.49
C ARG A 97 -9.86 4.48 -12.01
N GLU A 98 -10.75 5.25 -12.63
CA GLU A 98 -10.59 5.72 -14.01
C GLU A 98 -10.16 7.20 -13.98
N GLN A 99 -9.32 7.64 -14.92
CA GLN A 99 -8.81 9.02 -14.92
C GLN A 99 -8.55 9.56 -16.33
N ILE A 100 -8.54 10.88 -16.47
CA ILE A 100 -7.98 11.58 -17.63
C ILE A 100 -6.85 12.50 -17.18
N ASP A 101 -5.70 12.38 -17.83
CA ASP A 101 -4.50 13.14 -17.58
C ASP A 101 -4.36 14.22 -18.66
N ILE A 102 -4.38 15.48 -18.26
CA ILE A 102 -4.24 16.66 -19.12
C ILE A 102 -2.94 17.37 -18.74
N GLY A 103 -2.16 17.77 -19.73
CA GLY A 103 -0.93 18.54 -19.51
C GLY A 103 -1.00 19.86 -20.26
N THR A 104 -0.26 20.86 -19.79
CA THR A 104 -0.04 22.07 -20.61
C THR A 104 0.69 21.67 -21.90
N GLU A 105 0.14 22.07 -23.04
CA GLU A 105 0.83 22.03 -24.33
C GLU A 105 1.95 23.09 -24.29
N LEU A 106 3.17 22.75 -24.69
CA LEU A 106 4.30 23.70 -24.77
C LEU A 106 4.37 24.23 -26.22
N PRO A 107 4.31 25.57 -26.50
CA PRO A 107 5.48 26.46 -26.37
C PRO A 107 5.25 27.98 -26.13
N LEU A 108 6.38 28.68 -25.87
CA LEU A 108 6.70 30.13 -25.71
C LEU A 108 5.66 31.06 -25.05
N GLN A 109 6.02 31.46 -23.83
CA GLN A 109 5.45 32.52 -23.00
C GLN A 109 4.10 32.17 -22.39
N SER A 110 4.12 31.35 -21.34
CA SER A 110 2.97 31.28 -20.43
C SER A 110 3.19 32.16 -19.18
N GLN A 111 2.25 33.08 -19.00
CA GLN A 111 2.17 34.07 -17.93
C GLN A 111 2.18 33.40 -16.54
N ARG A 112 2.88 34.03 -15.56
CA ARG A 112 2.88 33.64 -14.14
C ARG A 112 1.43 33.52 -13.64
N THR A 113 0.94 32.29 -13.50
CA THR A 113 -0.39 32.02 -12.93
C THR A 113 -0.27 32.00 -11.40
N GLN A 114 -1.17 32.72 -10.72
CA GLN A 114 -1.21 32.89 -9.26
C GLN A 114 -1.67 31.59 -8.57
N TYR A 115 -0.73 30.71 -8.22
CA TYR A 115 -0.96 29.60 -7.29
C TYR A 115 -0.70 30.05 -5.84
N ILE A 116 -0.68 29.15 -4.83
CA ILE A 116 0.07 29.49 -3.60
C ILE A 116 1.43 29.91 -4.11
N ASP A 117 1.74 31.18 -3.85
CA ASP A 117 3.00 31.70 -4.28
C ASP A 117 4.06 30.86 -3.57
N ILE A 118 4.89 30.17 -4.35
CA ILE A 118 5.97 29.35 -3.80
C ILE A 118 6.88 30.21 -2.91
N SER A 119 6.84 31.54 -3.11
CA SER A 119 7.40 32.53 -2.21
C SER A 119 6.91 32.41 -0.77
N LEU A 120 5.62 32.13 -0.52
CA LEU A 120 5.08 31.96 0.83
C LEU A 120 5.65 30.70 1.49
N ILE A 121 5.88 29.63 0.72
CA ILE A 121 6.57 28.44 1.22
C ILE A 121 8.03 28.80 1.56
N ALA A 122 8.70 29.57 0.71
CA ALA A 122 10.07 30.04 0.95
C ALA A 122 10.17 30.88 2.23
N GLU A 123 9.35 31.93 2.35
CA GLU A 123 9.29 32.81 3.51
C GLU A 123 8.93 32.03 4.78
N ALA A 124 8.00 31.07 4.71
CA ALA A 124 7.63 30.24 5.84
C ALA A 124 8.81 29.42 6.36
N ILE A 125 9.70 28.93 5.49
CA ILE A 125 10.92 28.22 5.90
C ILE A 125 12.15 29.11 6.02
N GLY A 126 11.97 30.44 6.04
CA GLY A 126 13.03 31.42 6.27
C GLY A 126 13.97 31.66 5.08
N LEU A 127 13.55 31.24 3.88
CA LEU A 127 14.25 31.54 2.63
C LEU A 127 13.75 32.85 2.01
N PRO A 128 14.55 33.49 1.14
CA PRO A 128 14.09 34.56 0.26
C PRO A 128 12.87 34.13 -0.56
N SER A 129 11.95 35.06 -0.83
CA SER A 129 10.71 34.82 -1.58
C SER A 129 10.94 34.25 -2.99
N ASP A 130 12.10 34.51 -3.59
CA ASP A 130 12.52 34.07 -4.93
C ASP A 130 13.36 32.79 -4.91
N ALA A 131 13.58 32.17 -3.74
CA ALA A 131 14.52 31.05 -3.60
C ALA A 131 14.19 29.84 -4.50
N PHE A 132 12.91 29.68 -4.85
CA PHE A 132 12.43 28.60 -5.72
C PHE A 132 12.38 28.95 -7.21
N ASP A 133 12.60 30.21 -7.61
CA ASP A 133 12.42 30.66 -9.00
C ASP A 133 13.25 29.83 -9.97
N ARG A 134 14.48 29.42 -9.58
CA ARG A 134 15.36 28.54 -10.36
C ARG A 134 14.76 27.18 -10.76
N TYR A 135 13.75 26.68 -10.04
CA TYR A 135 13.09 25.40 -10.35
C TYR A 135 11.94 25.58 -11.36
N PHE A 136 11.48 26.81 -11.57
CA PHE A 136 10.38 27.15 -12.47
C PHE A 136 10.86 27.91 -13.70
N GLU A 137 11.88 28.75 -13.54
CA GLU A 137 12.53 29.52 -14.59
C GLU A 137 13.66 28.68 -15.20
N GLY A 138 13.35 27.92 -16.25
CA GLY A 138 14.35 27.12 -16.95
C GLY A 138 15.46 28.00 -17.57
N VAL A 139 16.70 27.49 -17.56
CA VAL A 139 17.89 28.14 -18.15
C VAL A 139 17.71 28.49 -19.66
N LYS A 140 16.75 27.84 -20.33
CA LYS A 140 16.40 28.07 -21.76
C LYS A 140 14.92 27.78 -22.04
N GLY A 141 14.02 28.68 -21.63
CA GLY A 141 12.62 28.71 -22.09
C GLY A 141 11.69 27.64 -21.50
N ASP A 142 10.38 27.92 -21.58
CA ASP A 142 9.23 27.14 -21.08
C ASP A 142 9.35 25.62 -21.29
N ARG A 143 9.96 24.93 -20.33
CA ARG A 143 10.02 23.45 -20.26
C ARG A 143 9.31 22.90 -19.02
N GLN A 144 8.42 23.71 -18.46
CA GLN A 144 7.57 23.32 -17.33
C GLN A 144 6.27 22.73 -17.87
N GLN A 145 5.95 21.50 -17.50
CA GLN A 145 4.65 20.93 -17.77
C GLN A 145 3.82 20.85 -16.49
N HIS A 146 2.78 21.67 -16.40
CA HIS A 146 1.75 21.48 -15.40
C HIS A 146 0.87 20.30 -15.80
N LYS A 147 0.37 19.58 -14.80
CA LYS A 147 -0.48 18.42 -15.05
C LYS A 147 -1.74 18.50 -14.22
N LEU A 148 -2.88 18.38 -14.88
CA LEU A 148 -4.18 18.21 -14.26
C LEU A 148 -4.60 16.75 -14.45
N LYS A 149 -5.15 16.13 -13.41
CA LYS A 149 -5.94 14.91 -13.60
C LYS A 149 -7.37 15.16 -13.18
N ILE A 150 -8.30 14.51 -13.86
CA ILE A 150 -9.66 14.34 -13.36
C ILE A 150 -9.80 12.85 -13.07
N VAL A 151 -10.17 12.52 -11.84
CA VAL A 151 -10.15 11.13 -11.35
C VAL A 151 -11.52 10.76 -10.82
N LYS A 152 -12.04 9.61 -11.26
CA LYS A 152 -13.25 8.99 -10.73
C LYS A 152 -12.91 7.69 -10.03
N TYR A 153 -13.37 7.60 -8.79
CA TYR A 153 -13.33 6.40 -7.96
C TYR A 153 -14.73 5.80 -7.93
N PRO A 154 -14.97 4.65 -8.58
CA PRO A 154 -16.25 3.97 -8.47
C PRO A 154 -16.50 3.53 -7.04
N ASP A 155 -17.77 3.41 -6.67
CA ASP A 155 -18.12 2.85 -5.38
C ASP A 155 -17.81 1.35 -5.31
N LEU A 156 -17.78 0.81 -4.08
CA LEU A 156 -17.47 -0.59 -3.84
C LEU A 156 -18.50 -1.58 -4.44
N GLY A 157 -19.70 -1.14 -4.82
CA GLY A 157 -20.70 -1.96 -5.51
C GLY A 157 -20.39 -2.12 -7.00
N GLU A 158 -19.74 -1.12 -7.60
CA GLU A 158 -19.27 -1.15 -8.99
C GLU A 158 -17.96 -1.95 -9.16
N ILE A 159 -17.18 -2.11 -8.08
CA ILE A 159 -15.91 -2.85 -8.08
C ILE A 159 -16.17 -4.35 -7.80
N LYS A 160 -16.10 -5.18 -8.85
CA LYS A 160 -16.34 -6.64 -8.75
C LYS A 160 -15.25 -7.42 -8.00
N GLU A 161 -14.02 -6.90 -7.98
CA GLU A 161 -12.85 -7.49 -7.31
C GLU A 161 -11.98 -6.36 -6.73
N GLY A 162 -11.66 -6.36 -5.44
CA GLY A 162 -10.78 -5.32 -4.88
C GLY A 162 -10.88 -5.17 -3.36
N THR A 163 -9.86 -4.55 -2.75
CA THR A 163 -9.81 -4.28 -1.29
C THR A 163 -10.48 -2.95 -0.90
N GLY A 164 -11.20 -2.30 -1.82
CA GLY A 164 -11.69 -0.93 -1.66
C GLY A 164 -10.61 0.15 -1.70
N GLN A 165 -9.43 -0.19 -2.21
CA GLN A 165 -8.33 0.73 -2.39
C GLN A 165 -8.51 1.49 -3.71
N GLY A 166 -8.87 2.78 -3.63
CA GLY A 166 -8.88 3.66 -4.79
C GLY A 166 -7.46 3.98 -5.27
N VAL A 167 -6.58 4.37 -4.33
CA VAL A 167 -5.13 4.54 -4.55
C VAL A 167 -4.38 4.01 -3.33
N GLY A 168 -3.34 3.22 -3.57
CA GLY A 168 -2.49 2.71 -2.50
C GLY A 168 -1.76 3.82 -1.71
N PRO A 169 -1.22 3.52 -0.52
CA PRO A 169 -0.32 4.42 0.19
C PRO A 169 0.85 4.89 -0.70
N HIS A 170 1.05 6.20 -0.86
CA HIS A 170 2.12 6.79 -1.67
C HIS A 170 2.46 8.22 -1.21
N LYS A 171 3.54 8.79 -1.76
CA LYS A 171 3.89 10.21 -1.68
C LYS A 171 3.92 10.80 -3.11
N ASP A 172 3.57 12.07 -3.26
CA ASP A 172 3.61 12.74 -4.56
C ASP A 172 5.05 13.01 -4.99
N SER A 173 5.40 12.79 -6.26
CA SER A 173 6.79 12.98 -6.71
C SER A 173 7.18 14.42 -7.05
N MET A 174 6.20 15.31 -7.29
CA MET A 174 6.46 16.72 -7.66
C MET A 174 6.83 17.57 -6.42
N LEU A 175 6.97 18.89 -6.56
CA LEU A 175 7.19 19.77 -5.41
C LEU A 175 5.93 19.92 -4.56
N SER A 176 4.81 20.22 -5.19
CA SER A 176 3.50 20.36 -4.53
C SER A 176 2.39 19.91 -5.47
N SER A 177 1.28 19.46 -4.87
CA SER A 177 0.04 19.18 -5.57
C SER A 177 -1.12 19.88 -4.89
N TYR A 178 -2.12 20.26 -5.70
CA TYR A 178 -3.33 20.97 -5.29
C TYR A 178 -4.53 20.15 -5.73
N LEU A 179 -5.35 19.72 -4.79
CA LEU A 179 -6.43 18.78 -5.02
C LEU A 179 -7.78 19.43 -4.71
N LEU A 180 -8.63 19.50 -5.73
CA LEU A 180 -10.04 19.80 -5.57
C LEU A 180 -10.81 18.50 -5.29
N GLN A 181 -11.50 18.43 -4.15
CA GLN A 181 -12.43 17.36 -3.83
C GLN A 181 -13.81 17.71 -4.41
N VAL A 182 -14.23 17.04 -5.49
CA VAL A 182 -15.40 17.44 -6.29
C VAL A 182 -16.71 17.01 -5.64
N THR A 183 -16.73 15.81 -5.06
CA THR A 183 -17.92 15.22 -4.42
C THR A 183 -17.77 15.16 -2.90
N PRO A 184 -18.87 15.10 -2.13
CA PRO A 184 -18.83 15.07 -0.66
C PRO A 184 -18.32 13.76 -0.05
N HIS A 185 -17.98 12.76 -0.88
CA HIS A 185 -17.46 11.47 -0.42
C HIS A 185 -16.13 11.62 0.33
N LYS A 186 -16.07 11.02 1.53
CA LYS A 186 -14.79 10.73 2.21
C LYS A 186 -13.98 9.72 1.39
N GLY A 187 -12.66 9.71 1.59
CA GLY A 187 -11.80 8.68 1.00
C GLY A 187 -10.32 8.99 1.05
N LEU A 188 -9.93 10.26 0.96
CA LEU A 188 -8.53 10.67 1.11
C LEU A 188 -8.11 10.58 2.58
N GLN A 189 -6.98 9.92 2.83
CA GLN A 189 -6.40 9.77 4.17
C GLN A 189 -4.89 10.05 4.15
N VAL A 190 -4.40 10.69 5.20
CA VAL A 190 -3.00 11.08 5.38
C VAL A 190 -2.44 10.33 6.60
N GLN A 191 -1.26 9.72 6.48
CA GLN A 191 -0.65 8.96 7.55
C GLN A 191 0.20 9.87 8.43
N ASN A 192 -0.06 9.91 9.73
CA ASN A 192 0.75 10.66 10.68
C ASN A 192 2.02 9.89 11.10
N SER A 193 2.90 10.52 11.89
CA SER A 193 4.17 9.91 12.34
C SER A 193 3.99 8.70 13.28
N ASP A 194 2.83 8.58 13.94
CA ASP A 194 2.46 7.38 14.73
C ASP A 194 1.96 6.22 13.84
N GLY A 195 1.87 6.43 12.53
CA GLY A 195 1.37 5.46 11.56
C GLY A 195 -0.15 5.38 11.45
N LEU A 196 -0.88 6.29 12.13
CA LEU A 196 -2.34 6.39 12.09
C LEU A 196 -2.80 7.12 10.82
N TRP A 197 -3.91 6.68 10.25
CA TRP A 197 -4.53 7.30 9.08
C TRP A 197 -5.56 8.35 9.52
N ILE A 198 -5.31 9.61 9.17
CA ILE A 198 -6.15 10.77 9.45
C ILE A 198 -6.99 11.08 8.21
N ASP A 199 -8.31 11.20 8.38
CA ASP A 199 -9.22 11.53 7.28
C ASP A 199 -9.02 12.98 6.78
N CYS A 200 -9.06 13.16 5.47
CA CYS A 200 -9.05 14.44 4.77
C CYS A 200 -10.41 14.66 4.07
N PRO A 201 -11.48 14.96 4.83
CA PRO A 201 -12.83 15.08 4.27
C PRO A 201 -12.95 16.25 3.28
N PRO A 202 -13.84 16.19 2.28
CA PRO A 202 -14.12 17.34 1.43
C PRO A 202 -14.63 18.54 2.24
N ILE A 203 -14.07 19.73 2.01
CA ILE A 203 -14.52 21.00 2.59
C ILE A 203 -14.77 21.97 1.44
N ASP A 204 -15.99 22.47 1.34
CA ASP A 204 -16.38 23.40 0.27
C ASP A 204 -15.55 24.70 0.33
N GLY A 205 -15.21 25.22 -0.86
CA GLY A 205 -14.37 26.42 -0.99
C GLY A 205 -12.90 26.20 -0.67
N THR A 206 -12.44 24.96 -0.49
CA THR A 206 -11.04 24.64 -0.19
C THR A 206 -10.35 23.81 -1.27
N PHE A 207 -9.02 23.93 -1.31
CA PHE A 207 -8.14 22.97 -1.99
C PHE A 207 -7.29 22.27 -0.95
N VAL A 208 -7.07 20.97 -1.12
CA VAL A 208 -6.06 20.23 -0.35
C VAL A 208 -4.71 20.45 -1.01
N VAL A 209 -3.68 20.76 -0.25
CA VAL A 209 -2.30 20.89 -0.73
C VAL A 209 -1.49 19.78 -0.11
N ALA A 210 -0.79 19.02 -0.95
CA ALA A 210 0.16 18.00 -0.51
C ALA A 210 1.58 18.41 -0.90
N ILE A 211 2.49 18.27 0.05
CA ILE A 211 3.92 18.48 -0.19
C ILE A 211 4.51 17.20 -0.77
N GLY A 212 5.17 17.32 -1.91
CA GLY A 212 5.75 16.18 -2.61
C GLY A 212 7.22 15.95 -2.25
N GLN A 213 7.71 14.78 -2.63
CA GLN A 213 9.04 14.29 -2.33
C GLN A 213 10.14 15.18 -2.92
N GLY A 214 9.87 15.87 -4.03
CA GLY A 214 10.82 16.82 -4.61
C GLY A 214 11.09 17.99 -3.65
N MET A 215 10.03 18.52 -3.00
CA MET A 215 10.14 19.62 -2.03
C MET A 215 10.87 19.15 -0.77
N GLU A 216 10.53 17.96 -0.27
CA GLU A 216 11.22 17.34 0.85
C GLU A 216 12.72 17.19 0.58
N ALA A 217 13.10 16.75 -0.62
CA ALA A 217 14.49 16.58 -1.00
C ALA A 217 15.26 17.92 -1.03
N ILE A 218 14.77 18.92 -1.77
CA ILE A 218 15.50 20.19 -1.95
C ILE A 218 15.55 21.04 -0.67
N THR A 219 14.59 20.87 0.25
CA THR A 219 14.57 21.58 1.54
C THR A 219 15.27 20.80 2.67
N GLN A 220 16.08 19.79 2.34
CA GLN A 220 16.80 18.96 3.32
C GLN A 220 15.88 18.30 4.35
N GLY A 221 14.66 17.92 3.94
CA GLY A 221 13.66 17.27 4.77
C GLY A 221 12.84 18.21 5.66
N VAL A 222 13.01 19.54 5.53
CA VAL A 222 12.23 20.52 6.29
C VAL A 222 10.75 20.44 5.92
N CYS A 223 10.44 20.52 4.63
CA CYS A 223 9.07 20.34 4.15
C CYS A 223 8.76 18.84 4.06
N THR A 224 7.91 18.33 4.96
CA THR A 224 7.56 16.91 5.04
C THR A 224 6.71 16.50 3.85
N SER A 225 7.10 15.45 3.13
CA SER A 225 6.20 14.79 2.19
C SER A 225 5.49 13.65 2.90
N THR A 226 4.18 13.75 3.09
CA THR A 226 3.45 12.80 3.93
C THR A 226 2.78 11.71 3.11
N THR A 227 2.90 10.46 3.59
CA THR A 227 2.27 9.31 2.92
C THR A 227 0.76 9.44 3.00
N HIS A 228 0.08 9.31 1.87
CA HIS A 228 -1.38 9.40 1.79
C HIS A 228 -1.96 8.28 0.91
N ARG A 229 -3.26 8.01 1.04
CA ARG A 229 -3.99 6.98 0.27
C ARG A 229 -5.40 7.45 -0.04
N VAL A 230 -6.07 6.79 -0.99
CA VAL A 230 -7.48 7.04 -1.29
C VAL A 230 -8.26 5.73 -1.20
N LEU A 231 -9.37 5.77 -0.46
CA LEU A 231 -10.34 4.68 -0.37
C LEU A 231 -11.49 4.90 -1.34
N SER A 232 -12.00 3.81 -1.92
CA SER A 232 -13.23 3.84 -2.72
C SER A 232 -14.46 4.08 -1.83
N PRO A 233 -15.49 4.78 -2.31
CA PRO A 233 -16.71 5.02 -1.54
C PRO A 233 -17.48 3.73 -1.18
N PRO A 234 -18.29 3.73 -0.11
CA PRO A 234 -19.15 2.61 0.24
C PRO A 234 -20.14 2.24 -0.88
N PRO A 235 -20.57 0.97 -1.01
CA PRO A 235 -21.50 0.56 -2.05
C PRO A 235 -22.81 1.37 -2.02
N GLY A 236 -23.28 1.83 -3.17
CA GLY A 236 -24.53 2.58 -3.31
C GLY A 236 -24.43 4.07 -2.95
N SER A 237 -23.23 4.56 -2.60
CA SER A 237 -23.01 6.00 -2.42
C SER A 237 -22.73 6.73 -3.73
N GLY A 238 -22.41 6.00 -4.80
CA GLY A 238 -22.01 6.57 -6.09
C GLY A 238 -20.53 6.94 -6.13
N ALA A 239 -20.08 7.40 -7.30
CA ALA A 239 -18.67 7.62 -7.56
C ALA A 239 -18.13 8.89 -6.88
N ARG A 240 -16.91 8.79 -6.34
CA ARG A 240 -16.15 9.94 -5.84
C ARG A 240 -15.32 10.55 -6.97
N PHE A 241 -15.38 11.86 -7.12
CA PHE A 241 -14.56 12.60 -8.08
C PHE A 241 -13.58 13.51 -7.38
N SER A 242 -12.37 13.62 -7.93
CA SER A 242 -11.38 14.58 -7.47
C SER A 242 -10.46 15.02 -8.60
N ILE A 243 -9.94 16.24 -8.50
CA ILE A 243 -9.16 16.88 -9.55
C ILE A 243 -7.83 17.36 -8.95
N PRO A 244 -6.78 16.51 -8.95
CA PRO A 244 -5.45 16.95 -8.58
C PRO A 244 -4.77 17.72 -9.72
N PHE A 245 -4.22 18.87 -9.38
CA PHE A 245 -3.31 19.67 -10.16
C PHE A 245 -1.91 19.54 -9.59
N PHE A 246 -0.97 19.09 -10.41
CA PHE A 246 0.44 18.95 -10.08
C PHE A 246 1.19 20.11 -10.70
N GLN A 247 1.82 20.93 -9.85
CA GLN A 247 2.67 22.00 -10.31
C GLN A 247 3.96 21.38 -10.85
N GLY A 248 4.15 21.48 -12.17
CA GLY A 248 5.39 21.08 -12.81
C GLY A 248 6.55 21.96 -12.35
N VAL A 249 7.74 21.46 -12.53
CA VAL A 249 9.00 22.20 -12.46
C VAL A 249 9.68 22.08 -13.82
N SER A 250 10.71 22.90 -14.05
CA SER A 250 11.57 22.73 -15.21
C SER A 250 12.16 21.33 -15.23
N TYR A 251 12.01 20.61 -16.34
CA TYR A 251 12.59 19.28 -16.50
C TYR A 251 14.11 19.27 -16.44
N ASP A 252 14.75 20.41 -16.73
CA ASP A 252 16.20 20.59 -16.66
C ASP A 252 16.70 20.92 -15.24
N ALA A 253 15.80 21.17 -14.28
CA ALA A 253 16.18 21.51 -12.90
C ALA A 253 16.98 20.38 -12.24
N SER A 254 18.11 20.75 -11.62
CA SER A 254 18.97 19.87 -10.83
C SER A 254 18.47 19.72 -9.39
N PHE A 255 18.81 18.60 -8.74
CA PHE A 255 18.59 18.39 -7.30
C PHE A 255 19.70 19.07 -6.48
N GLU A 256 19.68 20.39 -6.48
CA GLU A 256 20.51 21.17 -5.56
C GLU A 256 19.76 21.41 -4.26
N ASP A 257 20.45 21.19 -3.13
CA ASP A 257 19.89 21.50 -1.82
C ASP A 257 19.77 23.01 -1.67
N MET A 258 18.66 23.44 -1.08
CA MET A 258 18.47 24.82 -0.67
C MET A 258 19.22 25.07 0.64
N ASN A 259 19.77 26.28 0.79
CA ASN A 259 20.42 26.73 2.02
C ASN A 259 19.38 27.16 3.06
N VAL A 260 18.60 26.19 3.58
CA VAL A 260 17.58 26.45 4.60
C VAL A 260 18.27 26.91 5.90
N PRO A 261 17.80 27.98 6.58
CA PRO A 261 18.41 28.46 7.81
C PRO A 261 18.50 27.40 8.91
N GLU A 262 19.62 27.40 9.65
CA GLU A 262 19.87 26.41 10.72
C GLU A 262 18.82 26.46 11.83
N THR A 263 18.23 27.63 12.08
CA THR A 263 17.11 27.80 13.03
C THR A 263 15.90 26.96 12.65
N VAL A 264 15.61 26.83 11.36
CA VAL A 264 14.47 26.05 10.82
C VAL A 264 14.82 24.57 10.77
N LEU A 265 16.06 24.22 10.42
CA LEU A 265 16.56 22.84 10.51
C LEU A 265 16.52 22.33 11.95
N ALA A 266 16.88 23.17 12.92
CA ALA A 266 16.79 22.86 14.34
C ALA A 266 15.34 22.64 14.79
N LEU A 267 14.40 23.48 14.33
CA LEU A 267 12.97 23.32 14.59
C LEU A 267 12.45 21.97 14.06
N LYS A 268 12.83 21.59 12.84
CA LYS A 268 12.49 20.27 12.28
C LYS A 268 13.00 19.12 13.15
N ARG A 269 14.25 19.20 13.60
CA ARG A 269 14.86 18.16 14.46
C ARG A 269 14.15 18.05 15.81
N GLN A 270 13.68 19.17 16.36
CA GLN A 270 12.89 19.19 17.59
C GLN A 270 11.51 18.55 17.40
N ILE A 271 10.78 18.92 16.35
CA ILE A 271 9.40 18.46 16.12
C ILE A 271 9.32 16.97 15.73
N VAL A 272 10.19 16.51 14.82
CA VAL A 272 10.06 15.18 14.20
C VAL A 272 10.92 14.11 14.90
N GLY A 273 11.70 14.49 15.91
CA GLY A 273 12.38 13.54 16.80
C GLY A 273 13.19 12.48 16.07
N GLY A 274 14.10 12.89 15.17
CA GLY A 274 15.11 12.03 14.55
C GLY A 274 14.64 10.79 13.77
N SER A 275 13.32 10.55 13.64
CA SER A 275 12.80 9.40 12.92
C SER A 275 13.09 9.58 11.44
N LYS A 276 14.09 8.85 10.96
CA LYS A 276 14.31 8.68 9.52
C LYS A 276 13.12 7.90 8.98
N ASP A 277 12.10 8.62 8.54
CA ASP A 277 11.15 8.11 7.57
C ASP A 277 11.97 7.39 6.51
N SER A 278 11.72 6.10 6.31
CA SER A 278 12.46 5.29 5.36
C SER A 278 12.21 5.88 3.98
N ILE A 279 13.13 6.73 3.54
CA ILE A 279 13.08 7.51 2.31
C ILE A 279 12.70 6.54 1.19
N GLU A 280 11.49 6.72 0.68
CA GLU A 280 11.05 6.01 -0.50
C GLU A 280 11.77 6.62 -1.70
N PHE A 281 12.92 6.03 -2.01
CA PHE A 281 13.55 5.67 -3.30
C PHE A 281 13.45 6.55 -4.56
N THR A 282 12.66 7.61 -4.59
CA THR A 282 12.42 8.38 -5.82
C THR A 282 13.54 9.37 -6.11
N PHE A 283 14.19 9.92 -5.08
CA PHE A 283 15.22 10.95 -5.22
C PHE A 283 16.43 10.65 -4.33
N LYS A 284 17.20 9.61 -4.66
CA LYS A 284 18.60 9.54 -4.19
C LYS A 284 19.40 10.54 -5.03
N LYS A 285 20.09 11.47 -4.37
CA LYS A 285 20.88 12.57 -4.97
C LYS A 285 21.87 12.10 -6.05
N ASP A 286 22.32 10.85 -5.97
CA ASP A 286 23.27 10.25 -6.93
C ASP A 286 22.61 9.47 -8.08
N ARG A 287 21.27 9.33 -8.09
CA ARG A 287 20.57 8.45 -9.04
C ARG A 287 20.17 9.18 -10.34
N PHE A 288 19.82 10.46 -10.27
CA PHE A 288 19.34 11.23 -11.41
C PHE A 288 19.96 12.63 -11.41
N LYS A 289 20.40 13.11 -12.58
CA LYS A 289 20.97 14.46 -12.72
C LYS A 289 19.88 15.53 -12.77
N HIS A 290 18.72 15.20 -13.34
CA HIS A 290 17.62 16.13 -13.57
C HIS A 290 16.27 15.55 -13.13
N LEU A 291 15.36 16.41 -12.69
CA LEU A 291 14.02 16.02 -12.22
C LEU A 291 13.12 15.48 -13.34
N GLY A 292 13.35 15.89 -14.59
CA GLY A 292 12.67 15.31 -15.76
C GLY A 292 12.95 13.82 -15.98
N GLU A 293 14.20 13.39 -15.76
CA GLU A 293 14.59 11.98 -15.91
C GLU A 293 13.89 11.09 -14.88
N ALA A 294 13.92 11.52 -13.61
CA ALA A 294 13.23 10.84 -12.52
C ALA A 294 11.71 10.75 -12.77
N THR A 295 11.11 11.84 -13.25
CA THR A 295 9.68 11.90 -13.60
C THR A 295 9.35 10.91 -14.72
N LEU A 296 10.14 10.88 -15.80
CA LEU A 296 9.92 9.97 -16.93
C LEU A 296 10.01 8.49 -16.49
N LEU A 297 11.02 8.12 -15.71
CA LEU A 297 11.19 6.73 -15.27
C LEU A 297 10.07 6.28 -14.33
N ASN A 298 9.58 7.16 -13.45
CA ASN A 298 8.40 6.87 -12.64
C ASN A 298 7.15 6.66 -13.50
N ARG A 299 6.98 7.44 -14.58
CA ARG A 299 5.86 7.28 -15.51
C ARG A 299 5.90 5.95 -16.26
N ILE A 300 7.07 5.59 -16.79
CA ILE A 300 7.29 4.30 -17.45
C ILE A 300 6.98 3.13 -16.50
N LYS A 301 7.34 3.28 -15.21
CA LYS A 301 7.06 2.29 -14.17
C LYS A 301 5.56 2.17 -13.85
N SER A 302 4.86 3.29 -13.71
CA SER A 302 3.43 3.31 -13.35
C SER A 302 2.49 2.95 -14.51
N HIS A 303 2.93 3.18 -15.75
CA HIS A 303 2.19 2.89 -16.98
C HIS A 303 2.99 1.94 -17.88
N PRO A 304 3.06 0.63 -17.54
CA PRO A 304 3.87 -0.32 -18.27
C PRO A 304 3.39 -0.53 -19.71
N ASP A 305 2.12 -0.30 -20.01
CA ASP A 305 1.54 -0.34 -21.36
C ASP A 305 2.11 0.76 -22.28
N VAL A 306 2.19 1.99 -21.79
CA VAL A 306 2.86 3.10 -22.47
C VAL A 306 4.36 2.82 -22.58
N GLY A 307 4.97 2.32 -21.50
CA GLY A 307 6.37 1.94 -21.45
C GLY A 307 6.75 0.87 -22.47
N GLU A 308 5.94 -0.17 -22.64
CA GLU A 308 6.16 -1.24 -23.62
C GLU A 308 6.07 -0.74 -25.06
N LYS A 309 5.17 0.21 -25.33
CA LYS A 309 4.94 0.75 -26.67
C LYS A 309 5.98 1.79 -27.10
N TYR A 310 6.34 2.73 -26.22
CA TYR A 310 7.18 3.88 -26.59
C TYR A 310 8.58 3.86 -25.96
N TYR A 311 8.79 3.14 -24.85
CA TYR A 311 10.04 3.15 -24.08
C TYR A 311 10.53 1.74 -23.67
N PRO A 312 10.55 0.74 -24.57
CA PRO A 312 10.75 -0.66 -24.21
C PRO A 312 12.10 -0.94 -23.54
N ASP A 313 13.17 -0.26 -24.00
CA ASP A 313 14.52 -0.44 -23.44
C ASP A 313 14.63 0.13 -22.02
N LEU A 314 14.03 1.30 -21.77
CA LEU A 314 14.00 1.92 -20.44
C LEU A 314 13.19 1.06 -19.47
N LEU A 315 12.03 0.55 -19.90
CA LEU A 315 11.20 -0.33 -19.08
C LEU A 315 11.93 -1.65 -18.74
N ARG A 316 12.62 -2.26 -19.71
CA ARG A 316 13.47 -3.45 -19.46
C ARG A 316 14.52 -3.15 -18.40
N GLY A 317 15.23 -2.02 -18.54
CA GLY A 317 16.23 -1.58 -17.56
C GLY A 317 15.65 -1.34 -16.16
N ILE A 318 14.43 -0.79 -16.05
CA ILE A 318 13.72 -0.65 -14.78
C ILE A 318 13.45 -2.03 -14.17
N ARG A 319 12.85 -2.96 -14.91
CA ARG A 319 12.51 -4.32 -14.43
C ARG A 319 13.74 -5.10 -13.97
N GLU A 320 14.86 -5.00 -14.71
CA GLU A 320 16.12 -5.64 -14.34
C GLU A 320 16.74 -5.06 -13.06
N ARG A 321 16.61 -3.74 -12.86
CA ARG A 321 17.05 -3.09 -11.62
C ARG A 321 16.20 -3.50 -10.43
N GLU A 322 14.88 -3.53 -10.59
CA GLU A 322 13.97 -4.00 -9.52
C GLU A 322 14.28 -5.43 -9.10
N LYS A 323 14.58 -6.30 -10.08
CA LYS A 323 15.02 -7.67 -9.79
C LYS A 323 16.32 -7.71 -8.99
N ARG A 324 17.33 -6.90 -9.39
CA ARG A 324 18.60 -6.78 -8.66
C ARG A 324 18.43 -6.25 -7.24
N ASP A 325 17.63 -5.20 -7.06
CA ASP A 325 17.35 -4.60 -5.75
C ASP A 325 16.67 -5.63 -4.81
N VAL A 326 15.74 -6.44 -5.34
CA VAL A 326 15.11 -7.54 -4.59
C VAL A 326 16.12 -8.62 -4.21
N GLU A 327 16.98 -9.04 -5.14
CA GLU A 327 18.04 -10.03 -4.88
C GLU A 327 19.08 -9.52 -3.88
N GLU A 328 19.41 -8.23 -3.89
CA GLU A 328 20.33 -7.61 -2.93
C GLU A 328 19.71 -7.52 -1.54
N LEU A 329 18.45 -7.09 -1.43
CA LEU A 329 17.71 -7.08 -0.17
C LEU A 329 17.62 -8.50 0.44
N GLU A 330 17.41 -9.52 -0.40
CA GLU A 330 17.39 -10.91 0.05
C GLU A 330 18.77 -11.39 0.51
N ARG A 331 19.85 -11.01 -0.20
CA ARG A 331 21.25 -11.26 0.22
C ARG A 331 21.59 -10.57 1.54
N GLN A 332 21.27 -9.29 1.70
CA GLN A 332 21.50 -8.54 2.94
C GLN A 332 20.72 -9.13 4.12
N ARG A 333 19.49 -9.62 3.86
CA ARG A 333 18.70 -10.33 4.86
C ARG A 333 19.38 -11.64 5.28
N LEU A 334 19.85 -12.45 4.32
CA LEU A 334 20.55 -13.71 4.61
C LEU A 334 21.86 -13.46 5.36
N ALA A 335 22.64 -12.46 4.97
CA ALA A 335 23.89 -12.08 5.65
C ALA A 335 23.64 -11.59 7.10
N ARG A 336 22.54 -10.86 7.34
CA ARG A 336 22.11 -10.50 8.71
C ARG A 336 21.70 -11.72 9.53
N GLU A 337 21.01 -12.68 8.90
CA GLU A 337 20.63 -13.94 9.54
C GLU A 337 21.87 -14.81 9.89
N GLU A 338 22.94 -14.77 9.07
CA GLU A 338 24.23 -15.44 9.34
C GLU A 338 25.06 -14.75 10.44
N LEU A 339 25.16 -13.41 10.42
CA LEU A 339 25.84 -12.62 11.46
C LEU A 339 25.17 -12.78 12.84
N GLU A 340 23.84 -12.90 12.89
CA GLU A 340 23.11 -13.18 14.12
C GLU A 340 23.20 -14.66 14.56
N GLY A 341 23.57 -15.57 13.65
CA GLY A 341 23.76 -17.00 13.92
C GLY A 341 25.14 -17.37 14.51
N GLY A 342 26.12 -16.47 14.47
CA GLY A 342 27.51 -16.72 14.90
C GLY A 342 27.83 -16.41 16.38
N LYS A 343 26.93 -15.77 17.13
CA LYS A 343 27.13 -15.57 18.58
C LYS A 343 26.66 -16.81 19.34
N GLY A 344 27.54 -17.81 19.41
CA GLY A 344 27.45 -18.88 20.39
C GLY A 344 27.46 -18.29 21.80
N VAL A 345 26.32 -18.35 22.48
CA VAL A 345 26.28 -18.21 23.93
C VAL A 345 26.46 -19.62 24.49
N GLU A 346 27.63 -19.90 25.06
CA GLU A 346 27.85 -21.02 25.96
C GLU A 346 26.75 -21.00 27.03
N ILE A 347 25.90 -22.03 27.03
CA ILE A 347 24.99 -22.26 28.15
C ILE A 347 25.72 -23.17 29.14
N GLY A 348 26.37 -22.53 30.12
CA GLY A 348 26.87 -23.20 31.31
C GLY A 348 25.75 -23.99 32.00
N LYS A 349 26.10 -25.20 32.43
CA LYS A 349 25.30 -26.03 33.34
C LYS A 349 25.02 -25.28 34.63
N TYR A 350 23.75 -25.10 35.01
CA TYR A 350 23.33 -24.80 36.40
C TYR A 350 21.97 -25.46 36.70
N PRO A 351 21.67 -25.73 37.99
CA PRO A 351 21.11 -26.99 38.44
C PRO A 351 19.58 -26.99 38.50
N ALA A 352 19.04 -28.19 38.63
CA ALA A 352 17.63 -28.44 38.87
C ALA A 352 17.19 -27.76 40.18
N TYR A 353 16.34 -26.75 40.07
CA TYR A 353 15.48 -26.31 41.16
C TYR A 353 14.06 -26.81 40.89
N GLU A 354 13.68 -27.85 41.63
CA GLU A 354 12.30 -28.23 41.85
C GLU A 354 11.57 -27.07 42.52
N ILE A 355 10.62 -26.45 41.81
CA ILE A 355 9.60 -25.62 42.44
C ILE A 355 8.24 -26.21 42.08
N LYS A 356 7.70 -26.95 43.05
CA LYS A 356 6.33 -27.43 43.10
C LYS A 356 5.37 -26.23 42.99
N PHE A 357 4.58 -26.17 41.92
CA PHE A 357 3.37 -25.36 41.92
C PHE A 357 2.12 -26.23 41.93
N LYS A 358 1.38 -25.99 43.01
CA LYS A 358 0.10 -26.55 43.43
C LYS A 358 -0.92 -26.43 42.29
N ILE A 359 -1.58 -27.55 42.00
CA ILE A 359 -2.76 -27.63 41.15
C ILE A 359 -3.86 -26.83 41.84
N LEU A 360 -4.23 -25.69 41.24
CA LEU A 360 -5.54 -25.07 41.44
C LEU A 360 -6.38 -25.46 40.23
N LEU A 361 -7.16 -26.53 40.43
CA LEU A 361 -8.30 -26.87 39.59
C LEU A 361 -9.30 -25.72 39.69
N LEU A 362 -9.34 -24.87 38.67
CA LEU A 362 -10.59 -24.29 38.24
C LEU A 362 -11.03 -25.08 37.01
N GLN A 363 -12.03 -25.92 37.26
CA GLN A 363 -12.85 -26.57 36.26
C GLN A 363 -13.47 -25.48 35.38
N ASP A 364 -13.01 -25.40 34.13
CA ASP A 364 -13.88 -25.00 33.04
C ASP A 364 -13.75 -26.04 31.93
N SER A 365 -14.58 -27.05 32.10
CA SER A 365 -14.81 -28.22 31.25
C SER A 365 -15.55 -27.82 29.97
N SER A 366 -14.92 -27.02 29.10
CA SER A 366 -15.50 -26.67 27.79
C SER A 366 -14.51 -26.68 26.61
N ILE A 367 -13.22 -27.02 26.82
CA ILE A 367 -12.21 -27.00 25.74
C ILE A 367 -11.96 -28.42 25.15
N TYR A 368 -12.53 -29.46 25.73
CA TYR A 368 -12.40 -30.84 25.26
C TYR A 368 -13.72 -31.37 24.71
N CYS A 369 -14.06 -30.97 23.47
CA CYS A 369 -14.81 -31.76 22.48
C CYS A 369 -15.34 -30.83 21.37
N SER A 370 -14.53 -30.50 20.36
CA SER A 370 -15.04 -30.04 19.05
C SER A 370 -13.92 -29.80 18.02
N ILE A 371 -13.21 -30.85 17.60
CA ILE A 371 -12.43 -30.75 16.35
C ILE A 371 -13.35 -30.76 15.12
N SER A 372 -14.62 -31.18 15.27
CA SER A 372 -15.65 -31.12 14.22
C SER A 372 -16.31 -29.74 14.03
N LYS A 373 -16.02 -28.75 14.90
CA LYS A 373 -16.52 -27.36 14.78
C LYS A 373 -15.38 -26.33 14.81
N MET A 374 -14.25 -26.58 14.13
CA MET A 374 -13.36 -25.46 13.81
C MET A 374 -14.00 -24.67 12.66
N GLY A 375 -14.30 -23.39 12.92
CA GLY A 375 -14.53 -22.43 11.85
C GLY A 375 -13.37 -22.46 10.85
N ARG A 376 -13.66 -22.13 9.59
CA ARG A 376 -12.69 -22.12 8.49
C ARG A 376 -11.43 -21.34 8.92
N LEU A 377 -10.25 -21.96 8.83
CA LEU A 377 -8.98 -21.30 9.19
C LEU A 377 -8.81 -20.03 8.35
N GLN A 378 -8.39 -18.95 9.00
CA GLN A 378 -8.02 -17.69 8.38
C GLN A 378 -6.51 -17.47 8.53
N GLU A 379 -5.91 -16.80 7.54
CA GLU A 379 -4.51 -16.36 7.60
C GLU A 379 -4.47 -14.96 8.22
N TYR A 380 -3.76 -14.78 9.33
CA TYR A 380 -3.57 -13.50 9.99
C TYR A 380 -2.11 -13.06 9.89
N GLN A 381 -1.89 -11.78 9.64
CA GLN A 381 -0.63 -11.11 9.92
C GLN A 381 -0.74 -10.42 11.27
N VAL A 382 0.00 -10.90 12.26
CA VAL A 382 0.06 -10.31 13.60
C VAL A 382 1.40 -9.62 13.77
N ILE A 383 1.36 -8.34 14.13
CA ILE A 383 2.53 -7.51 14.43
C ILE A 383 2.45 -7.11 15.90
N GLY A 384 3.50 -7.38 16.67
CA GLY A 384 3.59 -6.99 18.08
C GLY A 384 5.01 -6.68 18.50
N ARG A 385 5.16 -5.99 19.61
CA ARG A 385 6.45 -5.56 20.17
C ARG A 385 6.46 -5.73 21.69
N LYS A 386 7.63 -5.57 22.29
CA LYS A 386 7.75 -5.38 23.74
C LYS A 386 7.16 -4.01 24.11
N LEU A 387 6.70 -3.83 25.34
CA LEU A 387 6.33 -2.49 25.81
C LEU A 387 7.58 -1.60 25.83
N PRO A 388 7.49 -0.34 25.35
CA PRO A 388 8.56 0.63 25.50
C PRO A 388 8.99 0.76 26.96
N SER A 389 10.29 0.91 27.20
CA SER A 389 10.86 1.14 28.52
C SER A 389 11.93 2.23 28.43
N GLU A 390 12.31 2.84 29.55
CA GLU A 390 13.36 3.89 29.60
C GLU A 390 14.70 3.42 29.00
N ILE A 391 14.95 2.11 28.95
CA ILE A 391 16.17 1.51 28.39
C ILE A 391 16.01 1.18 26.89
N ASP A 392 14.78 0.97 26.43
CA ASP A 392 14.47 0.59 25.03
C ASP A 392 13.16 1.29 24.65
N GLU A 393 13.30 2.56 24.24
CA GLU A 393 12.19 3.44 23.87
C GLU A 393 11.51 2.97 22.58
N THR A 394 12.26 2.32 21.68
CA THR A 394 11.76 1.83 20.38
C THR A 394 11.96 0.31 20.23
N PRO A 395 11.20 -0.51 20.99
CA PRO A 395 11.38 -1.94 20.98
C PRO A 395 11.04 -2.54 19.60
N ARG A 396 11.83 -3.53 19.19
CA ARG A 396 11.73 -4.18 17.87
C ARG A 396 10.32 -4.72 17.62
N LEU A 397 9.79 -4.44 16.42
CA LEU A 397 8.53 -5.00 15.93
C LEU A 397 8.75 -6.43 15.40
N TYR A 398 7.87 -7.34 15.80
CA TYR A 398 7.85 -8.72 15.33
C TYR A 398 6.60 -8.97 14.52
N ARG A 399 6.79 -9.34 13.25
CA ARG A 399 5.72 -9.70 12.32
C ARG A 399 5.68 -11.21 12.12
N MET A 400 4.51 -11.82 12.33
CA MET A 400 4.29 -13.26 12.11
C MET A 400 3.02 -13.49 11.29
N ARG A 401 3.06 -14.50 10.41
CA ARG A 401 1.87 -15.03 9.76
C ARG A 401 1.34 -16.22 10.54
N ILE A 402 0.07 -16.19 10.91
CA ILE A 402 -0.56 -17.16 11.81
C ILE A 402 -1.85 -17.64 11.18
N PHE A 403 -1.99 -18.95 11.05
CA PHE A 403 -3.23 -19.59 10.66
C PHE A 403 -4.03 -19.93 11.92
N ALA A 404 -5.22 -19.34 12.06
CA ALA A 404 -6.08 -19.48 13.23
C ALA A 404 -7.56 -19.38 12.83
N PRO A 405 -8.49 -19.93 13.62
CA PRO A 405 -9.92 -19.85 13.33
C PRO A 405 -10.53 -18.45 13.60
N ASN A 406 -9.89 -17.64 14.45
CA ASN A 406 -10.30 -16.28 14.77
C ASN A 406 -9.10 -15.44 15.26
N ASP A 407 -9.31 -14.14 15.42
CA ASP A 407 -8.30 -13.17 15.82
C ASP A 407 -7.78 -13.43 17.26
N VAL A 408 -8.65 -13.82 18.20
CA VAL A 408 -8.27 -14.13 19.59
C VAL A 408 -7.24 -15.26 19.63
N VAL A 409 -7.49 -16.34 18.89
CA VAL A 409 -6.55 -17.46 18.78
C VAL A 409 -5.28 -17.04 18.03
N ALA A 410 -5.38 -16.17 17.03
CA ALA A 410 -4.21 -15.62 16.33
C ALA A 410 -3.30 -14.83 17.28
N LYS A 411 -3.86 -13.91 18.06
CA LYS A 411 -3.15 -13.13 19.10
C LYS A 411 -2.51 -14.05 20.14
N SER A 412 -3.23 -15.07 20.61
CA SER A 412 -2.69 -16.03 21.58
C SER A 412 -1.53 -16.85 21.01
N ARG A 413 -1.63 -17.28 19.74
CA ARG A 413 -0.55 -18.03 19.06
C ARG A 413 0.67 -17.16 18.81
N PHE A 414 0.47 -15.88 18.49
CA PHE A 414 1.54 -14.91 18.34
C PHE A 414 2.40 -14.85 19.60
N TRP A 415 1.77 -14.62 20.77
CA TRP A 415 2.49 -14.58 22.04
C TRP A 415 3.13 -15.91 22.42
N TYR A 416 2.48 -17.04 22.10
CA TYR A 416 3.06 -18.36 22.34
C TYR A 416 4.38 -18.54 21.59
N PHE A 417 4.42 -18.21 20.29
CA PHE A 417 5.64 -18.32 19.50
C PHE A 417 6.67 -17.25 19.86
N LEU A 418 6.24 -16.01 20.11
CA LEU A 418 7.14 -14.93 20.47
C LEU A 418 7.84 -15.17 21.81
N LYS A 419 7.15 -15.78 22.78
CA LYS A 419 7.75 -16.26 24.03
C LYS A 419 8.82 -17.31 23.78
N LYS A 420 8.61 -18.26 22.87
CA LYS A 420 9.60 -19.31 22.55
C LYS A 420 10.80 -18.76 21.77
N LEU A 421 10.57 -17.90 20.78
CA LEU A 421 11.60 -17.42 19.87
C LEU A 421 12.42 -16.25 20.42
N ARG A 422 11.77 -15.34 21.14
CA ARG A 422 12.36 -14.06 21.58
C ARG A 422 12.20 -13.81 23.09
N LYS A 423 11.70 -14.79 23.86
CA LYS A 423 11.49 -14.71 25.32
C LYS A 423 10.57 -13.56 25.77
N VAL A 424 9.78 -12.98 24.85
CA VAL A 424 8.82 -11.90 25.15
C VAL A 424 7.50 -12.50 25.63
N LYS A 425 7.01 -12.06 26.78
CA LYS A 425 5.71 -12.48 27.34
C LYS A 425 4.62 -11.50 26.92
N LYS A 426 3.38 -11.97 26.81
CA LYS A 426 2.18 -11.14 26.59
C LYS A 426 2.06 -9.98 27.58
N SER A 427 2.45 -10.19 28.84
CA SER A 427 2.38 -9.15 29.88
C SER A 427 3.38 -8.01 29.70
N ALA A 428 4.43 -8.23 28.91
CA ALA A 428 5.51 -7.27 28.68
C ALA A 428 5.53 -6.80 27.23
N GLY A 429 4.42 -6.95 26.50
CA GLY A 429 4.35 -6.60 25.09
C GLY A 429 2.93 -6.29 24.66
N GLU A 430 2.83 -5.61 23.52
CA GLU A 430 1.57 -5.23 22.90
C GLU A 430 1.49 -5.72 21.45
N ILE A 431 0.26 -5.90 20.97
CA ILE A 431 0.00 -6.17 19.55
C ILE A 431 -0.32 -4.84 18.90
N VAL A 432 0.52 -4.44 17.95
CA VAL A 432 0.43 -3.16 17.24
C VAL A 432 -0.58 -3.26 16.10
N SER A 433 -0.62 -4.39 15.39
CA SER A 433 -1.53 -4.58 14.27
C SER A 433 -1.90 -6.05 14.07
N LEU A 434 -3.15 -6.30 13.67
CA LEU A 434 -3.63 -7.61 13.26
C LEU A 434 -4.45 -7.44 11.98
N ASN A 435 -3.99 -8.06 10.89
CA ASN A 435 -4.64 -8.00 9.58
C ASN A 435 -5.01 -9.40 9.11
N VAL A 436 -6.20 -9.57 8.53
CA VAL A 436 -6.59 -10.83 7.85
C VAL A 436 -6.07 -10.82 6.42
N ILE A 437 -5.36 -11.87 6.03
CA ILE A 437 -4.86 -12.09 4.67
C ILE A 437 -5.86 -12.97 3.93
N HIS A 438 -6.31 -12.50 2.78
CA HIS A 438 -7.20 -13.23 1.89
C HIS A 438 -6.42 -13.78 0.68
N GLU A 439 -6.87 -14.92 0.16
CA GLU A 439 -6.28 -15.54 -1.02
C GLU A 439 -6.69 -14.78 -2.28
N LYS A 440 -5.73 -14.49 -3.17
CA LYS A 440 -5.98 -13.66 -4.37
C LYS A 440 -6.87 -14.37 -5.40
N ARG A 441 -6.75 -15.69 -5.52
CA ARG A 441 -7.46 -16.52 -6.52
C ARG A 441 -8.06 -17.76 -5.84
N PRO A 442 -9.21 -17.64 -5.15
CA PRO A 442 -9.79 -18.72 -4.36
C PRO A 442 -10.47 -19.81 -5.19
N LEU A 443 -10.71 -19.59 -6.49
CA LEU A 443 -11.34 -20.57 -7.38
C LEU A 443 -10.34 -21.36 -8.24
N LYS A 444 -9.05 -21.00 -8.17
CA LYS A 444 -7.99 -21.67 -8.93
C LYS A 444 -7.31 -22.73 -8.08
N VAL A 445 -7.29 -23.97 -8.56
CA VAL A 445 -6.49 -25.04 -7.94
C VAL A 445 -5.01 -24.73 -8.10
N LYS A 446 -4.28 -24.74 -6.99
CA LYS A 446 -2.86 -24.42 -6.90
C LYS A 446 -2.12 -25.51 -6.15
N ASN A 447 -0.80 -25.57 -6.34
CA ASN A 447 0.06 -26.43 -5.54
C ASN A 447 0.78 -25.55 -4.50
N PHE A 448 0.82 -25.98 -3.25
CA PHE A 448 1.46 -25.26 -2.17
C PHE A 448 2.56 -26.11 -1.54
N GLY A 449 3.76 -25.55 -1.40
CA GLY A 449 4.81 -26.07 -0.56
C GLY A 449 4.71 -25.48 0.85
N ILE A 450 4.72 -26.34 1.87
CA ILE A 450 4.67 -25.95 3.27
C ILE A 450 5.89 -26.50 4.01
N TRP A 451 6.65 -25.57 4.61
CA TRP A 451 7.74 -25.87 5.53
C TRP A 451 7.20 -25.79 6.95
N VAL A 452 7.34 -26.87 7.69
CA VAL A 452 6.77 -27.02 9.03
C VAL A 452 7.82 -27.57 9.98
N ARG A 453 7.81 -27.05 11.20
CA ARG A 453 8.53 -27.60 12.34
C ARG A 453 7.50 -28.14 13.32
N TYR A 454 7.66 -29.36 13.80
CA TYR A 454 6.78 -29.87 14.85
C TYR A 454 7.56 -30.59 15.95
N ASP A 455 7.07 -30.46 17.17
CA ASP A 455 7.59 -31.19 18.32
C ASP A 455 6.85 -32.52 18.44
N SER A 456 7.61 -33.62 18.35
CA SER A 456 7.17 -34.99 18.62
C SER A 456 7.48 -35.35 20.08
N ARG A 457 7.18 -36.59 20.47
CA ARG A 457 7.58 -37.12 21.79
C ARG A 457 9.11 -37.31 21.92
N SER A 458 9.82 -37.43 20.80
CA SER A 458 11.24 -37.77 20.75
C SER A 458 12.13 -36.59 20.32
N GLY A 459 11.56 -35.44 19.99
CA GLY A 459 12.31 -34.24 19.61
C GLY A 459 11.59 -33.34 18.61
N THR A 460 12.28 -32.31 18.17
CA THR A 460 11.78 -31.32 17.21
C THR A 460 12.20 -31.72 15.79
N HIS A 461 11.24 -31.80 14.87
CA HIS A 461 11.49 -32.21 13.49
C HIS A 461 11.08 -31.12 12.50
N ASN A 462 11.95 -30.83 11.53
CA ASN A 462 11.62 -29.99 10.38
C ASN A 462 11.14 -30.89 9.23
N MET A 463 10.08 -30.48 8.54
CA MET A 463 9.51 -31.21 7.41
C MET A 463 9.09 -30.25 6.30
N TYR A 464 9.06 -30.79 5.09
CA TYR A 464 8.49 -30.15 3.92
C TYR A 464 7.37 -31.04 3.35
N LYS A 465 6.20 -30.45 3.13
CA LYS A 465 5.01 -31.11 2.58
C LYS A 465 4.46 -30.28 1.43
N GLU A 466 3.77 -30.92 0.50
CA GLU A 466 3.12 -30.24 -0.61
C GLU A 466 1.63 -30.58 -0.57
N TYR A 467 0.76 -29.65 -0.95
CA TYR A 467 -0.70 -29.86 -1.00
C TYR A 467 -1.26 -29.20 -2.25
N ARG A 468 -2.28 -29.82 -2.85
CA ARG A 468 -2.98 -29.27 -4.02
C ARG A 468 -4.36 -28.81 -3.58
N GLU A 469 -4.54 -27.49 -3.43
CA GLU A 469 -5.72 -26.88 -2.84
C GLU A 469 -6.06 -25.55 -3.52
N LEU A 470 -7.20 -24.98 -3.17
CA LEU A 470 -7.68 -23.70 -3.69
C LEU A 470 -7.05 -22.49 -3.00
N SER A 471 -6.64 -22.64 -1.74
CA SER A 471 -6.11 -21.54 -0.93
C SER A 471 -5.01 -21.99 0.03
N ARG A 472 -4.19 -21.04 0.51
CA ARG A 472 -3.19 -21.31 1.56
C ARG A 472 -3.81 -21.83 2.86
N THR A 473 -4.97 -21.31 3.24
CA THR A 473 -5.65 -21.73 4.48
C THR A 473 -6.14 -23.17 4.36
N ASP A 474 -6.68 -23.56 3.20
CA ASP A 474 -7.10 -24.93 2.93
C ASP A 474 -5.88 -25.88 2.88
N ALA A 475 -4.76 -25.46 2.26
CA ALA A 475 -3.51 -26.22 2.26
C ALA A 475 -2.95 -26.45 3.67
N VAL A 476 -3.00 -25.43 4.52
CA VAL A 476 -2.60 -25.54 5.93
C VAL A 476 -3.57 -26.40 6.72
N HIS A 477 -4.86 -26.34 6.44
CA HIS A 477 -5.85 -27.21 7.06
C HIS A 477 -5.57 -28.69 6.72
N SER A 478 -5.31 -29.00 5.45
CA SER A 478 -4.92 -30.33 4.98
C SER A 478 -3.61 -30.80 5.62
N LEU A 479 -2.63 -29.90 5.82
CA LEU A 479 -1.42 -30.20 6.60
C LEU A 479 -1.73 -30.58 8.05
N TYR A 480 -2.60 -29.82 8.73
CA TYR A 480 -2.95 -30.11 10.12
C TYR A 480 -3.64 -31.47 10.26
N GLN A 481 -4.53 -31.81 9.34
CA GLN A 481 -5.16 -33.13 9.30
C GLN A 481 -4.13 -34.25 9.06
N ASP A 482 -3.22 -34.05 8.11
CA ASP A 482 -2.15 -35.01 7.80
C ASP A 482 -1.23 -35.27 9.01
N LEU A 483 -0.76 -34.21 9.67
CA LEU A 483 0.12 -34.32 10.84
C LEU A 483 -0.61 -34.90 12.06
N ALA A 484 -1.90 -34.60 12.25
CA ALA A 484 -2.71 -35.21 13.30
C ALA A 484 -2.88 -36.72 13.06
N ALA A 485 -3.18 -37.12 11.82
CA ALA A 485 -3.41 -38.53 11.47
C ALA A 485 -2.13 -39.37 11.48
N ARG A 486 -1.08 -38.93 10.76
CA ARG A 486 0.13 -39.74 10.54
C ARG A 486 1.18 -39.60 11.62
N HIS A 487 1.32 -38.40 12.19
CA HIS A 487 2.36 -38.09 13.17
C HIS A 487 1.83 -37.94 14.59
N ARG A 488 0.50 -38.04 14.79
CA ARG A 488 -0.19 -37.76 16.06
C ARG A 488 0.25 -36.42 16.68
N ALA A 489 0.63 -35.47 15.83
CA ALA A 489 1.14 -34.19 16.26
C ALA A 489 -0.02 -33.32 16.72
N ARG A 490 0.12 -32.69 17.89
CA ARG A 490 -0.91 -31.81 18.43
C ARG A 490 -0.84 -30.47 17.68
N PHE A 491 -2.00 -29.86 17.41
CA PHE A 491 -2.07 -28.54 16.77
C PHE A 491 -1.16 -27.46 17.40
N ARG A 492 -0.95 -27.54 18.72
CA ARG A 492 -0.10 -26.62 19.50
C ARG A 492 1.41 -26.87 19.34
N SER A 493 1.80 -28.07 18.93
CA SER A 493 3.19 -28.46 18.71
C SER A 493 3.66 -28.25 17.27
N ILE A 494 2.78 -27.77 16.39
CA ILE A 494 3.05 -27.54 14.97
C ILE A 494 3.28 -26.04 14.71
N HIS A 495 4.44 -25.71 14.16
CA HIS A 495 4.87 -24.39 13.75
C HIS A 495 5.06 -24.35 12.23
N ILE A 496 4.24 -23.56 11.54
CA ILE A 496 4.34 -23.33 10.10
C ILE A 496 5.40 -22.25 9.87
N LEU A 497 6.48 -22.62 9.20
CA LEU A 497 7.61 -21.72 8.94
C LEU A 497 7.37 -20.89 7.67
N LYS A 498 6.87 -21.53 6.61
CA LYS A 498 6.61 -20.90 5.31
C LYS A 498 5.52 -21.66 4.57
N VAL A 499 4.66 -20.93 3.87
CA VAL A 499 3.72 -21.45 2.88
C VAL A 499 3.98 -20.70 1.58
N ALA A 500 4.27 -21.43 0.49
CA ALA A 500 4.52 -20.84 -0.82
C ALA A 500 3.70 -21.57 -1.89
N GLU A 501 3.19 -20.83 -2.87
CA GLU A 501 2.61 -21.42 -4.09
C GLU A 501 3.76 -21.91 -4.99
N ILE A 502 3.59 -23.08 -5.58
CA ILE A 502 4.52 -23.68 -6.54
C ILE A 502 3.97 -23.38 -7.93
N GLU A 503 4.54 -22.38 -8.59
CA GLU A 503 4.03 -21.87 -9.88
C GLU A 503 4.37 -22.80 -11.06
N LYS A 504 5.57 -23.37 -11.06
CA LYS A 504 6.02 -24.27 -12.12
C LYS A 504 5.72 -25.72 -11.75
N SER A 505 5.01 -26.43 -12.63
CA SER A 505 4.71 -27.86 -12.46
C SER A 505 5.98 -28.72 -12.29
N ALA A 506 7.11 -28.30 -12.86
CA ALA A 506 8.40 -29.00 -12.73
C ALA A 506 8.98 -28.98 -11.31
N ASP A 507 8.64 -27.97 -10.50
CA ASP A 507 9.20 -27.78 -9.16
C ASP A 507 8.46 -28.61 -8.08
N VAL A 508 7.34 -29.25 -8.44
CA VAL A 508 6.59 -30.15 -7.56
C VAL A 508 7.42 -31.41 -7.31
N LYS A 509 7.69 -31.73 -6.04
CA LYS A 509 8.57 -32.85 -5.68
C LYS A 509 7.81 -34.12 -5.36
N ARG A 510 6.55 -34.03 -4.90
CA ARG A 510 5.82 -35.19 -4.37
C ARG A 510 5.16 -36.03 -5.48
N PRO A 511 5.42 -37.36 -5.55
CA PRO A 511 4.90 -38.23 -6.62
C PRO A 511 3.36 -38.20 -6.77
N TYR A 512 2.63 -38.19 -5.65
CA TYR A 512 1.16 -38.18 -5.67
C TYR A 512 0.54 -36.87 -6.17
N ILE A 513 1.30 -35.76 -6.18
CA ILE A 513 0.87 -34.51 -6.81
C ILE A 513 1.30 -34.50 -8.26
N LYS A 514 2.51 -35.00 -8.58
CA LYS A 514 3.00 -35.10 -9.96
C LYS A 514 2.02 -35.82 -10.89
N GLN A 515 1.42 -36.93 -10.44
CA GLN A 515 0.41 -37.68 -11.22
C GLN A 515 -0.83 -36.84 -11.56
N LEU A 516 -1.15 -35.80 -10.77
CA LEU A 516 -2.29 -34.90 -10.97
C LEU A 516 -1.98 -33.73 -11.92
N LEU A 517 -0.73 -33.60 -12.37
CA LEU A 517 -0.30 -32.53 -13.28
C LEU A 517 -0.37 -32.94 -14.75
N THR A 518 -0.67 -34.21 -15.03
CA THR A 518 -0.82 -34.71 -16.40
C THR A 518 -2.01 -34.02 -17.08
N PRO A 519 -1.82 -33.38 -18.25
CA PRO A 519 -2.93 -32.78 -18.97
C PRO A 519 -3.94 -33.86 -19.37
N ASN A 520 -5.23 -33.52 -19.34
CA ASN A 520 -6.35 -34.41 -19.70
C ASN A 520 -6.43 -35.69 -18.84
N LEU A 521 -6.00 -35.63 -17.58
CA LEU A 521 -6.14 -36.73 -16.64
C LEU A 521 -7.62 -37.15 -16.50
N LYS A 522 -7.91 -38.41 -16.81
CA LYS A 522 -9.24 -39.01 -16.66
C LYS A 522 -9.24 -39.94 -15.46
N PHE A 523 -10.24 -39.80 -14.60
CA PHE A 523 -10.47 -40.73 -13.51
C PHE A 523 -11.55 -41.75 -13.93
N PRO A 524 -11.37 -43.04 -13.62
CA PRO A 524 -12.43 -44.01 -13.82
C PRO A 524 -13.65 -43.58 -12.99
N LEU A 525 -14.83 -43.59 -13.61
CA LEU A 525 -16.05 -43.24 -12.91
C LEU A 525 -16.27 -44.23 -11.75
N PRO A 526 -16.46 -43.75 -10.51
CA PRO A 526 -16.62 -44.63 -9.35
C PRO A 526 -17.89 -45.48 -9.38
N HIS A 527 -18.84 -45.17 -10.28
CA HIS A 527 -19.99 -46.01 -10.60
C HIS A 527 -20.28 -45.92 -12.10
N ARG A 528 -20.86 -46.97 -12.69
CA ARG A 528 -21.41 -46.88 -14.06
C ARG A 528 -22.58 -45.90 -14.04
N ALA A 529 -22.40 -44.73 -14.63
CA ALA A 529 -23.54 -43.86 -14.93
C ALA A 529 -24.43 -44.59 -15.94
N PRO A 530 -25.73 -44.80 -15.68
CA PRO A 530 -26.62 -45.31 -16.70
C PRO A 530 -26.56 -44.33 -17.88
N VAL A 531 -26.35 -44.86 -19.09
CA VAL A 531 -26.40 -44.05 -20.31
C VAL A 531 -27.77 -43.39 -20.34
N GLY A 532 -27.80 -42.08 -20.10
CA GLY A 532 -29.04 -41.33 -20.05
C GLY A 532 -29.76 -41.47 -21.39
N VAL A 533 -30.83 -42.26 -21.41
CA VAL A 533 -31.85 -42.16 -22.47
C VAL A 533 -32.26 -40.69 -22.47
N GLY A 534 -31.99 -40.00 -23.58
CA GLY A 534 -32.05 -38.54 -23.67
C GLY A 534 -33.31 -37.99 -23.03
N LYS A 535 -33.15 -37.13 -22.02
CA LYS A 535 -34.25 -36.29 -21.52
C LYS A 535 -34.70 -35.43 -22.70
N LYS A 536 -35.83 -35.78 -23.31
CA LYS A 536 -36.49 -34.93 -24.31
C LYS A 536 -36.81 -33.60 -23.64
N ILE A 537 -36.09 -32.55 -24.02
CA ILE A 537 -36.24 -31.18 -23.48
C ILE A 537 -37.55 -30.54 -23.98
N PHE A 538 -38.13 -31.09 -25.06
CA PHE A 538 -39.42 -30.66 -25.61
C PHE A 538 -40.47 -31.77 -25.55
N LEU A 539 -41.60 -31.45 -24.93
CA LEU A 539 -42.83 -32.23 -25.00
C LEU A 539 -43.85 -31.40 -25.80
N ALA A 540 -44.11 -31.79 -27.06
CA ALA A 540 -45.13 -31.11 -27.86
C ALA A 540 -46.53 -31.42 -27.28
N LYS A 541 -47.27 -30.38 -26.89
CA LYS A 541 -48.65 -30.51 -26.42
C LYS A 541 -49.58 -30.29 -27.62
N ARG A 542 -50.31 -31.33 -28.03
CA ARG A 542 -51.30 -31.22 -29.11
C ARG A 542 -52.47 -30.35 -28.62
N PRO A 543 -52.92 -29.33 -29.37
CA PRO A 543 -54.08 -28.55 -28.96
C PRO A 543 -55.32 -29.44 -28.96
N SER A 544 -56.08 -29.41 -27.85
CA SER A 544 -57.40 -30.04 -27.72
C SER A 544 -58.42 -29.19 -28.46
N THR A 545 -59.20 -29.78 -29.35
CA THR A 545 -60.34 -29.15 -30.03
C THR A 545 -61.68 -29.42 -29.35
N PHE A 546 -61.67 -29.95 -28.13
CA PHE A 546 -62.89 -30.01 -27.32
C PHE A 546 -62.82 -28.93 -26.24
N SER A 547 -63.78 -28.02 -26.35
CA SER A 547 -64.11 -26.91 -25.44
C SER A 547 -64.64 -27.39 -24.10
#